data_AF-A0A183FL49-F1
#
_entry.id   AF-A0A183FL49-F1
#
_cell.length_a   1.000
_cell.length_b   1.000
_cell.length_c   1.000
_cell.angle_alpha   90.00
_cell.angle_beta   90.00
_cell.angle_gamma   90.00
#
_symmetry.space_group_name_H-M   'P 1'
#
loop_
_entity.id
_entity.type
_entity.pdbx_description
1 polymer ?
#
loop_
_entity_poly.entity_id
_entity_poly.type
_entity_poly.pdbx_seq_one_letter_code
_entity_poly.pdbx_strand_id
1 'polypeptide(L)'
;LGGVFPVHTKSQNPDEPCGEIAETRGVHRVEAMLYALDQINAQKDFLRGYKLGALILDSCSNPAYALNQSLEFVRDMIGSSDATNYMCRDGSEPHPRISGKKKNVVAVVGASYSSVTVQIANLLRLFRIVQVSPASTNADLSDKSRFEYFARQVLFLIF
;
A
#
# COMPACT_ATOMS: atom_id res chain seq x y z
N LEU A 1 0.35 2.05 7.70
CA LEU A 1 0.81 0.98 6.80
C LEU A 1 -0.03 1.00 5.53
N GLY A 2 0.58 0.71 4.39
CA GLY A 2 -0.13 0.45 3.14
C GLY A 2 -0.42 -1.05 3.00
N GLY A 3 -1.48 -1.41 2.30
CA GLY A 3 -1.82 -2.80 1.96
C GLY A 3 -2.27 -2.90 0.52
N VAL A 4 -1.80 -3.90 -0.21
CA VAL A 4 -2.24 -4.18 -1.59
C VAL A 4 -2.69 -5.62 -1.71
N PHE A 5 -4.00 -5.82 -1.93
CA PHE A 5 -4.60 -7.14 -2.02
C PHE A 5 -5.39 -7.30 -3.33
N PRO A 6 -5.54 -8.53 -3.85
CA PRO A 6 -6.40 -8.78 -5.00
C PRO A 6 -7.84 -8.97 -4.51
N VAL A 7 -8.52 -7.87 -4.17
CA VAL A 7 -9.92 -7.93 -3.72
C VAL A 7 -10.83 -8.32 -4.87
N HIS A 8 -10.52 -7.85 -6.08
CA HIS A 8 -11.15 -8.33 -7.30
C HIS A 8 -10.20 -9.16 -8.17
N THR A 9 -10.81 -10.03 -8.98
CA THR A 9 -10.17 -10.71 -10.09
C THR A 9 -9.94 -9.75 -11.25
N LYS A 10 -9.15 -10.17 -12.24
CA LYS A 10 -8.94 -9.38 -13.45
C LYS A 10 -10.21 -9.43 -14.30
N SER A 11 -10.75 -8.28 -14.70
CA SER A 11 -11.91 -8.24 -15.61
C SER A 11 -11.58 -8.81 -16.98
N GLN A 12 -12.60 -9.38 -17.62
CA GLN A 12 -12.55 -9.77 -19.04
C GLN A 12 -12.88 -8.59 -19.96
N ASN A 13 -13.57 -7.57 -19.43
CA ASN A 13 -13.95 -6.36 -20.17
C ASN A 13 -12.79 -5.35 -20.15
N PRO A 14 -12.37 -4.80 -21.31
CA PRO A 14 -11.33 -3.77 -21.36
C PRO A 14 -11.69 -2.48 -20.63
N ASP A 15 -12.99 -2.17 -20.55
CA ASP A 15 -13.51 -0.91 -19.98
C ASP A 15 -13.63 -0.96 -18.45
N GLU A 16 -13.55 -2.15 -17.85
CA GLU A 16 -13.64 -2.34 -16.40
C GLU A 16 -12.30 -2.85 -15.85
N PRO A 17 -11.65 -2.14 -14.92
CA PRO A 17 -10.34 -2.57 -14.42
C PRO A 17 -10.38 -3.82 -13.54
N CYS A 18 -11.55 -4.14 -12.97
CA CYS A 18 -11.75 -5.11 -11.90
C CYS A 18 -12.95 -6.00 -12.24
N GLY A 19 -12.81 -7.31 -12.02
CA GLY A 19 -13.86 -8.31 -12.23
C GLY A 19 -14.59 -8.65 -10.94
N GLU A 20 -14.96 -9.92 -10.76
CA GLU A 20 -15.65 -10.42 -9.57
C GLU A 20 -14.78 -10.33 -8.31
N ILE A 21 -15.42 -10.25 -7.14
CA ILE A 21 -14.77 -10.26 -5.83
C ILE A 21 -14.13 -11.62 -5.56
N ALA A 22 -12.84 -11.60 -5.22
CA ALA A 22 -12.09 -12.77 -4.78
C ALA A 22 -12.14 -12.88 -3.24
N GLU A 23 -13.12 -13.60 -2.72
CA GLU A 23 -13.33 -13.74 -1.26
C GLU A 23 -12.09 -14.27 -0.52
N THR A 24 -11.57 -15.42 -0.97
CA THR A 24 -10.51 -16.14 -0.23
C THR A 24 -9.13 -15.51 -0.34
N ARG A 25 -8.76 -14.98 -1.51
CA ARG A 25 -7.43 -14.40 -1.77
C ARG A 25 -7.39 -12.88 -1.59
N GLY A 26 -8.55 -12.24 -1.59
CA GLY A 26 -8.74 -10.80 -1.47
C GLY A 26 -9.29 -10.42 -0.11
N VAL A 27 -10.61 -10.55 0.06
CA VAL A 27 -11.34 -10.07 1.24
C VAL A 27 -10.79 -10.67 2.53
N HIS A 28 -10.57 -11.98 2.60
CA HIS A 28 -10.00 -12.61 3.80
C HIS A 28 -8.62 -12.05 4.19
N ARG A 29 -7.80 -11.64 3.21
CA ARG A 29 -6.47 -11.06 3.49
C ARG A 29 -6.55 -9.61 3.94
N VAL A 30 -7.52 -8.86 3.42
CA VAL A 30 -7.84 -7.51 3.89
C VAL A 30 -8.27 -7.58 5.37
N GLU A 31 -9.22 -8.45 5.68
CA GLU A 31 -9.69 -8.67 7.05
C GLU A 31 -8.56 -9.16 7.98
N ALA A 32 -7.71 -10.07 7.52
CA ALA A 32 -6.55 -10.52 8.29
C ALA A 32 -5.57 -9.37 8.63
N MET A 33 -5.33 -8.44 7.69
CA MET A 33 -4.49 -7.26 7.93
C MET A 33 -5.13 -6.31 8.94
N LEU A 34 -6.43 -6.03 8.81
CA LEU A 34 -7.17 -5.17 9.73
C LEU A 34 -7.20 -5.77 11.14
N TYR A 35 -7.50 -7.07 11.25
CA TYR A 35 -7.47 -7.80 12.51
C TYR A 35 -6.08 -7.73 13.16
N ALA A 36 -5.00 -7.96 12.39
CA ALA A 36 -3.64 -7.86 12.92
C ALA A 36 -3.31 -6.45 13.44
N LEU A 37 -3.77 -5.40 12.74
CA LEU A 37 -3.60 -4.03 13.20
C LEU A 37 -4.35 -3.74 14.49
N ASP A 38 -5.57 -4.27 14.64
CA ASP A 38 -6.34 -4.13 15.87
C ASP A 38 -5.66 -4.84 17.04
N GLN A 39 -5.15 -6.05 16.83
CA GLN A 39 -4.37 -6.79 17.84
C GLN A 39 -3.09 -6.05 18.24
N ILE A 40 -2.39 -5.42 17.29
CA ILE A 40 -1.20 -4.61 17.56
C ILE A 40 -1.57 -3.35 18.34
N ASN A 41 -2.61 -2.64 17.92
CA ASN A 41 -3.06 -1.40 18.56
C ASN A 41 -3.64 -1.63 19.97
N ALA A 42 -4.10 -2.85 20.28
CA ALA A 42 -4.58 -3.22 21.61
C ALA A 42 -3.45 -3.49 22.62
N GLN A 43 -2.23 -3.77 22.14
CA GLN A 43 -1.08 -4.05 23.01
C GLN A 43 -0.55 -2.75 23.63
N LYS A 44 -0.52 -2.68 24.95
CA LYS A 44 -0.02 -1.50 25.68
C LYS A 44 1.50 -1.43 25.77
N ASP A 45 2.18 -2.57 25.59
CA ASP A 45 3.64 -2.67 25.70
C ASP A 45 4.37 -2.53 24.36
N PHE A 46 3.65 -2.58 23.24
CA PHE A 46 4.19 -2.45 21.90
C PHE A 46 3.68 -1.14 21.27
N LEU A 47 4.58 -0.32 20.71
CA LEU A 47 4.27 1.00 20.11
C LEU A 47 3.55 1.98 21.04
N ARG A 48 4.06 2.15 22.27
CA ARG A 48 3.53 3.09 23.28
C ARG A 48 3.30 4.50 22.73
N GLY A 49 2.05 4.96 22.75
CA GLY A 49 1.67 6.31 22.30
C GLY A 49 1.41 6.44 20.80
N TYR A 50 1.52 5.36 20.02
CA TYR A 50 1.27 5.36 18.59
C TYR A 50 0.13 4.40 18.24
N LYS A 51 -0.73 4.80 17.30
CA LYS A 51 -1.74 3.94 16.69
C LYS A 51 -1.43 3.75 15.22
N LEU A 52 -1.34 2.50 14.79
CA LEU A 52 -1.17 2.16 13.38
C LEU A 52 -2.51 2.27 12.66
N GLY A 53 -2.51 2.99 11.54
CA GLY A 53 -3.60 2.98 10.55
C GLY A 53 -3.23 2.18 9.30
N ALA A 54 -4.24 1.85 8.49
CA ALA A 54 -4.07 1.22 7.19
C ALA A 54 -4.57 2.12 6.05
N LEU A 55 -3.88 2.04 4.91
CA LEU A 55 -4.39 2.44 3.60
C LEU A 55 -4.38 1.19 2.72
N ILE A 56 -5.55 0.63 2.44
CA ILE A 56 -5.69 -0.63 1.68
C ILE A 56 -6.16 -0.30 0.27
N LEU A 57 -5.45 -0.82 -0.71
CA LEU A 57 -5.73 -0.64 -2.14
C LEU A 57 -5.99 -2.00 -2.79
N ASP A 58 -6.91 -2.00 -3.75
CA ASP A 58 -7.14 -3.17 -4.58
C ASP A 58 -6.19 -3.20 -5.77
N SER A 59 -5.60 -4.36 -6.03
CA SER A 59 -4.78 -4.62 -7.22
C SER A 59 -5.59 -5.09 -8.43
N CYS A 60 -6.83 -5.54 -8.23
CA CYS A 60 -7.69 -6.16 -9.26
C CYS A 60 -6.98 -7.24 -10.09
N SER A 61 -5.98 -7.90 -9.49
CA SER A 61 -5.10 -8.86 -10.16
C SER A 61 -4.46 -8.33 -11.46
N ASN A 62 -4.35 -7.00 -11.61
CA ASN A 62 -3.88 -6.33 -12.82
C ASN A 62 -2.66 -5.44 -12.49
N PRO A 63 -1.45 -5.73 -13.02
CA PRO A 63 -0.24 -4.97 -12.70
C PRO A 63 -0.31 -3.48 -13.05
N ALA A 64 -0.94 -3.11 -14.17
CA ALA A 64 -1.01 -1.70 -14.59
C ALA A 64 -1.96 -0.91 -13.69
N TYR A 65 -3.13 -1.48 -13.39
CA TYR A 65 -4.08 -0.89 -12.45
C TYR A 65 -3.48 -0.73 -11.05
N ALA A 66 -2.84 -1.78 -10.53
CA ALA A 66 -2.24 -1.77 -9.20
C ALA A 66 -1.09 -0.76 -9.08
N LEU A 67 -0.29 -0.57 -10.14
CA LEU A 67 0.74 0.47 -10.19
C LEU A 67 0.11 1.86 -10.09
N ASN A 68 -0.95 2.13 -10.84
CA ASN A 68 -1.66 3.40 -10.79
C ASN A 68 -2.25 3.67 -9.40
N GLN A 69 -2.89 2.68 -8.78
CA GLN A 69 -3.40 2.80 -7.41
C GLN A 69 -2.27 3.07 -6.41
N SER A 70 -1.11 2.42 -6.56
CA SER A 70 0.03 2.57 -5.65
C SER A 70 0.60 4.00 -5.61
N LEU A 71 0.25 4.86 -6.57
CA LEU A 71 0.59 6.29 -6.51
C LEU A 71 -0.04 6.99 -5.30
N GLU A 72 -1.17 6.49 -4.80
CA GLU A 72 -1.82 7.03 -3.60
C GLU A 72 -0.94 6.85 -2.34
N PHE A 73 -0.06 5.84 -2.31
CA PHE A 73 0.90 5.69 -1.19
C PHE A 73 1.95 6.80 -1.14
N VAL A 74 2.26 7.40 -2.30
CA VAL A 74 3.34 8.38 -2.46
C VAL A 74 2.84 9.80 -2.67
N ARG A 75 1.53 9.98 -2.86
CA ARG A 75 0.89 11.26 -3.13
C ARG A 75 1.28 12.36 -2.15
N ASP A 76 1.25 12.07 -0.85
CA ASP A 76 1.59 13.04 0.20
C ASP A 76 3.10 13.35 0.29
N MET A 77 3.96 12.48 -0.25
CA MET A 77 5.41 12.72 -0.36
C MET A 77 5.76 13.57 -1.57
N ILE A 78 4.97 13.49 -2.64
CA ILE A 78 5.14 14.32 -3.84
C ILE A 78 4.53 15.71 -3.62
N GLY A 79 3.41 15.79 -2.90
CA GLY A 79 2.60 17.01 -2.71
C GLY A 79 2.99 17.91 -1.52
N SER A 80 4.20 17.80 -0.95
CA SER A 80 4.60 18.63 0.20
C SER A 80 4.98 20.08 -0.17
N SER A 81 4.73 20.54 -1.39
CA SER A 81 5.07 21.89 -1.87
C SER A 81 3.89 22.86 -1.99
N ASP A 82 2.66 22.49 -1.64
CA ASP A 82 1.54 23.46 -1.63
C ASP A 82 1.30 24.05 -0.25
N ALA A 83 2.25 24.90 0.15
CA ALA A 83 2.05 25.99 1.09
C ALA A 83 1.16 27.13 0.50
N THR A 84 0.25 26.81 -0.42
CA THR A 84 -0.44 27.79 -1.28
C THR A 84 -1.97 27.81 -1.11
N ASN A 85 -2.54 27.03 -0.19
CA ASN A 85 -3.99 27.03 0.04
C ASN A 85 -4.37 27.56 1.44
N TYR A 86 -3.86 28.74 1.75
CA TYR A 86 -4.41 29.61 2.78
C TYR A 86 -5.40 30.56 2.09
N MET A 87 -6.67 30.56 2.52
CA MET A 87 -7.64 31.53 2.00
C MET A 87 -8.50 32.08 3.14
N CYS A 88 -8.37 33.39 3.37
CA CYS A 88 -9.43 34.21 3.95
C CYS A 88 -9.66 35.37 2.98
N ARG A 89 -10.89 35.56 2.50
CA ARG A 89 -11.24 36.66 1.58
C ARG A 89 -11.45 37.99 2.34
N ASP A 90 -11.32 37.99 3.67
CA ASP A 90 -11.66 39.12 4.56
C ASP A 90 -10.53 39.59 5.50
N GLY A 91 -9.33 39.02 5.41
CA GLY A 91 -8.20 39.40 6.29
C GLY A 91 -8.14 38.72 7.67
N SER A 92 -9.00 37.75 7.96
CA SER A 92 -8.86 36.87 9.14
C SER A 92 -7.70 35.87 9.02
N GLU A 93 -7.23 35.34 10.17
CA GLU A 93 -6.06 34.46 10.23
C GLU A 93 -6.21 33.25 9.27
N PRO A 94 -5.19 33.00 8.42
CA PRO A 94 -5.28 31.99 7.38
C PRO A 94 -5.33 30.58 7.97
N HIS A 95 -6.47 29.91 7.83
CA HIS A 95 -6.59 28.50 8.16
C HIS A 95 -6.16 27.64 6.96
N PRO A 96 -5.30 26.62 7.16
CA PRO A 96 -4.90 25.73 6.07
C PRO A 96 -6.12 24.97 5.54
N ARG A 97 -6.38 25.04 4.22
CA ARG A 97 -7.47 24.26 3.58
C ARG A 97 -7.31 22.75 3.71
N ILE A 98 -6.09 22.29 4.00
CA ILE A 98 -5.76 20.87 4.12
C ILE A 98 -5.45 20.57 5.60
N SER A 99 -6.52 20.50 6.41
CA SER A 99 -6.50 19.80 7.71
C SER A 99 -6.71 18.29 7.54
N GLY A 100 -6.32 17.74 6.37
CA GLY A 100 -6.21 16.30 6.20
C GLY A 100 -4.94 15.82 6.90
N LYS A 101 -5.07 14.94 7.90
CA LYS A 101 -3.91 14.24 8.47
C LYS A 101 -3.13 13.60 7.32
N LYS A 102 -1.89 14.04 7.08
CA LYS A 102 -0.97 13.43 6.10
C LYS A 102 -0.92 11.92 6.35
N LYS A 103 -1.25 11.12 5.35
CA LYS A 103 -1.23 9.66 5.43
C LYS A 103 0.14 9.17 5.01
N ASN A 104 1.10 9.28 5.93
CA ASN A 104 2.46 8.81 5.67
C ASN A 104 2.51 7.28 5.65
N VAL A 105 2.65 6.70 4.46
CA VAL A 105 2.84 5.26 4.28
C VAL A 105 4.32 4.92 4.41
N VAL A 106 4.71 4.38 5.56
CA VAL A 106 6.10 3.98 5.86
C VAL A 106 6.49 2.61 5.29
N ALA A 107 5.51 1.73 5.12
CA ALA A 107 5.70 0.39 4.60
C ALA A 107 4.41 -0.15 4.00
N VAL A 108 4.53 -1.02 3.01
CA VAL A 108 3.42 -1.64 2.26
C VAL A 108 3.45 -3.15 2.42
N VAL A 109 2.33 -3.76 2.78
CA VAL A 109 2.15 -5.22 2.79
C VAL A 109 1.48 -5.66 1.48
N GLY A 110 2.05 -6.64 0.80
CA GLY A 110 1.60 -7.10 -0.51
C GLY A 110 2.67 -6.98 -1.60
N ALA A 111 2.36 -7.21 -2.88
CA ALA A 111 1.12 -7.80 -3.37
C ALA A 111 1.17 -9.33 -3.34
N SER A 112 0.08 -9.97 -3.75
CA SER A 112 -0.02 -11.43 -3.80
C SER A 112 0.59 -12.05 -5.06
N TYR A 113 0.34 -11.45 -6.23
CA TYR A 113 0.88 -11.94 -7.50
C TYR A 113 2.27 -11.38 -7.75
N SER A 114 3.18 -12.20 -8.24
CA SER A 114 4.56 -11.81 -8.51
C SER A 114 4.67 -10.66 -9.51
N SER A 115 3.90 -10.68 -10.61
CA SER A 115 3.90 -9.63 -11.63
C SER A 115 3.46 -8.28 -11.08
N VAL A 116 2.40 -8.27 -10.26
CA VAL A 116 1.90 -7.07 -9.56
C VAL A 116 2.95 -6.56 -8.57
N THR A 117 3.55 -7.48 -7.81
CA THR A 117 4.57 -7.16 -6.79
C THR A 117 5.78 -6.47 -7.40
N VAL A 118 6.28 -6.95 -8.54
CA VAL A 118 7.42 -6.33 -9.25
C VAL A 118 7.10 -4.89 -9.66
N GLN A 119 5.93 -4.64 -10.23
CA GLN A 119 5.56 -3.28 -10.66
C GLN A 119 5.49 -2.31 -9.49
N ILE A 120 4.88 -2.73 -8.38
CA ILE A 120 4.76 -1.91 -7.17
C ILE A 120 6.14 -1.69 -6.53
N ALA A 121 6.99 -2.72 -6.46
CA ALA A 121 8.33 -2.61 -5.90
C ALA A 121 9.21 -1.60 -6.67
N ASN A 122 9.07 -1.57 -8.00
CA ASN A 122 9.78 -0.62 -8.85
C ASN A 122 9.38 0.84 -8.58
N LEU A 123 8.15 1.10 -8.16
CA LEU A 123 7.69 2.42 -7.74
C LEU A 123 8.16 2.74 -6.31
N LEU A 124 7.86 1.85 -5.35
CA LEU A 124 8.10 2.09 -3.93
C LEU A 124 9.58 2.28 -3.59
N ARG A 125 10.48 1.62 -4.34
CA ARG A 125 11.94 1.81 -4.16
C ARG A 125 12.38 3.25 -4.41
N LEU A 126 11.70 4.00 -5.28
CA LEU A 126 12.04 5.40 -5.58
C LEU A 126 11.76 6.31 -4.38
N PHE A 127 10.77 5.94 -3.57
CA PHE A 127 10.37 6.67 -2.36
C PHE A 127 10.90 6.03 -1.07
N ARG A 128 11.79 5.02 -1.19
CA ARG A 128 12.38 4.27 -0.06
C ARG A 128 11.35 3.65 0.87
N ILE A 129 10.21 3.23 0.32
CA ILE A 129 9.15 2.58 1.09
C ILE A 129 9.39 1.09 1.09
N VAL A 130 9.43 0.49 2.28
CA VAL A 130 9.64 -0.95 2.44
C VAL A 130 8.37 -1.70 2.01
N GLN A 131 8.51 -2.69 1.14
CA GLN A 131 7.44 -3.58 0.72
C GLN A 131 7.68 -4.98 1.27
N VAL A 132 6.68 -5.56 1.94
CA VAL A 132 6.71 -6.94 2.44
C VAL A 132 5.62 -7.76 1.78
N SER A 133 5.99 -8.71 0.91
CA SER A 133 5.01 -9.60 0.26
C SER A 133 4.81 -10.89 1.07
N PRO A 134 3.55 -11.28 1.35
CA PRO A 134 3.24 -12.54 2.02
C PRO A 134 3.14 -13.75 1.07
N ALA A 135 3.23 -13.56 -0.26
CA ALA A 135 2.93 -14.64 -1.22
C ALA A 135 3.78 -14.65 -2.52
N SER A 136 4.55 -13.60 -2.81
CA SER A 136 5.29 -13.51 -4.06
C SER A 136 6.51 -14.45 -4.08
N THR A 137 6.59 -15.31 -5.09
CA THR A 137 7.61 -16.36 -5.25
C THR A 137 8.63 -16.08 -6.35
N ASN A 138 8.54 -14.97 -7.09
CA ASN A 138 9.49 -14.68 -8.17
C ASN A 138 10.93 -14.55 -7.64
N ALA A 139 11.86 -15.25 -8.30
CA ALA A 139 13.28 -15.26 -7.97
C ALA A 139 13.92 -13.87 -8.13
N ASP A 140 13.51 -13.09 -9.14
CA ASP A 140 14.03 -11.75 -9.42
C ASP A 140 13.91 -10.80 -8.23
N LEU A 141 12.85 -10.95 -7.43
CA LEU A 141 12.59 -10.15 -6.23
C LEU A 141 13.57 -10.44 -5.08
N SER A 142 14.38 -11.49 -5.20
CA SER A 142 15.42 -11.83 -4.23
C SER A 142 16.70 -11.03 -4.46
N ASP A 143 16.87 -10.42 -5.64
CA ASP A 143 18.04 -9.63 -5.98
C ASP A 143 17.99 -8.26 -5.28
N LYS A 144 18.75 -8.15 -4.18
CA LYS A 144 18.84 -6.93 -3.36
C LYS A 144 19.54 -5.77 -4.05
N SER A 145 20.31 -6.02 -5.11
CA SER A 145 20.89 -4.93 -5.91
C SER A 145 19.80 -4.18 -6.70
N ARG A 146 18.71 -4.88 -7.04
CA ARG A 146 17.57 -4.32 -7.80
C ARG A 146 16.39 -3.94 -6.91
N PHE A 147 16.12 -4.75 -5.88
CA PHE A 147 14.98 -4.61 -4.98
C PHE A 147 15.41 -4.50 -3.50
N GLU A 148 16.19 -3.46 -3.19
CA GLU A 148 16.71 -3.19 -1.84
C GLU A 148 15.60 -3.13 -0.77
N TYR A 149 14.49 -2.45 -1.08
CA TYR A 149 13.37 -2.22 -0.17
C TYR A 149 12.29 -3.32 -0.19
N PHE A 150 12.55 -4.48 -0.80
CA PHE A 150 11.60 -5.58 -0.87
C PHE A 150 11.95 -6.72 0.08
N ALA A 151 10.99 -7.22 0.85
CA ALA A 151 11.10 -8.44 1.64
C ALA A 151 9.92 -9.37 1.38
N ARG A 152 10.08 -10.67 1.66
CA ARG A 152 8.99 -11.65 1.62
C ARG A 152 8.99 -12.52 2.86
N GLN A 153 7.81 -12.92 3.31
CA GLN A 153 7.65 -13.84 4.44
C GLN A 153 7.69 -15.32 4.04
N VAL A 154 7.40 -15.63 2.77
CA VAL A 154 7.40 -17.02 2.30
C VAL A 154 8.84 -17.52 2.17
N LEU A 155 9.17 -18.57 2.93
CA LEU A 155 10.37 -19.36 2.69
C LEU A 155 10.18 -20.15 1.39
N PHE A 156 11.19 -20.19 0.53
CA PHE A 156 11.32 -21.29 -0.43
C PHE A 156 11.44 -22.58 0.40
N LEU A 157 10.36 -23.37 0.49
CA LEU A 157 10.47 -24.79 0.84
C LEU A 157 11.13 -25.46 -0.37
N ILE A 158 12.46 -25.55 -0.33
CA ILE A 158 13.21 -26.48 -1.18
C ILE A 158 12.98 -27.85 -0.54
N PHE A 159 12.16 -28.69 -1.18
CA PHE A 159 12.16 -30.13 -0.94
C PHE A 159 13.34 -30.76 -1.68
#